data_AF-A0A2A4WJA0-F1
#
_entry.id   AF-A0A2A4WJA0-F1
#
_cell.length_a   1.000
_cell.length_b   1.000
_cell.length_c   1.000
_cell.angle_alpha   90.00
_cell.angle_beta   90.00
_cell.angle_gamma   90.00
#
_symmetry.space_group_name_H-M   'P 1'
#
loop_
_entity.id
_entity.type
_entity.pdbx_description
1 polymer ?
#
loop_
_entity_poly.entity_id
_entity_poly.type
_entity_poly.pdbx_seq_one_letter_code
_entity_poly.pdbx_strand_id
1 'polypeptide(L)'
;MDVDIKMKILFLIPLMFFSVYLHAEPLIVSSTQLEIDNQCRLKATNKAGESKLIELSLPESSDCKFVIHYKSNVIHLRLIGNSNMFFVELPTGSGDECKTKYVAVAIQNNGTIVTSATYARSGVCPPNLETKAFHSFAYEMKIIN
;
A
#
# COMPACT_ATOMS: atom_id res chain seq x y z
N MET A 1 -59.44 -41.31 -23.47
CA MET A 1 -59.15 -40.62 -22.20
C MET A 1 -57.78 -39.98 -22.38
N ASP A 2 -57.78 -38.71 -22.77
CA ASP A 2 -56.59 -37.88 -22.95
C ASP A 2 -56.02 -37.47 -21.60
N VAL A 3 -54.71 -37.62 -21.43
CA VAL A 3 -53.98 -37.04 -20.30
C VAL A 3 -52.99 -36.02 -20.85
N ASP A 4 -53.43 -34.77 -20.75
CA ASP A 4 -52.75 -33.55 -21.15
C ASP A 4 -51.59 -33.26 -20.18
N ILE A 5 -50.34 -33.52 -20.60
CA ILE A 5 -49.15 -33.24 -19.78
C ILE A 5 -48.78 -31.77 -19.97
N LYS A 6 -49.30 -30.91 -19.07
CA LYS A 6 -48.91 -29.50 -18.97
C LYS A 6 -47.42 -29.36 -18.67
N MET A 7 -46.70 -28.93 -19.70
CA MET A 7 -45.30 -28.52 -19.72
C MET A 7 -45.03 -27.43 -18.68
N LYS A 8 -44.48 -27.80 -17.50
CA LYS A 8 -43.88 -26.84 -16.56
C LYS A 8 -42.48 -26.50 -17.08
N ILE A 9 -42.39 -25.41 -17.85
CA ILE A 9 -41.13 -24.76 -18.20
C ILE A 9 -40.49 -24.27 -16.90
N LEU A 10 -39.51 -25.01 -16.42
CA LEU A 10 -38.65 -24.63 -15.32
C LEU A 10 -37.64 -23.60 -15.88
N PHE A 11 -37.90 -22.31 -15.67
CA PHE A 11 -36.94 -21.25 -16.00
C PHE A 11 -35.74 -21.37 -15.04
N LEU A 12 -34.68 -22.05 -15.51
CA LEU A 12 -33.34 -21.99 -14.93
C LEU A 12 -32.80 -20.58 -15.14
N ILE A 13 -32.82 -19.74 -14.10
CA ILE A 13 -32.12 -18.46 -14.09
C ILE A 13 -30.64 -18.78 -13.85
N PRO A 14 -29.74 -18.57 -14.83
CA PRO A 14 -28.31 -18.70 -14.57
C PRO A 14 -27.90 -17.57 -13.61
N LEU A 15 -27.45 -17.92 -12.41
CA LEU A 15 -26.76 -16.98 -11.53
C LEU A 15 -25.51 -16.49 -12.26
N MET A 16 -25.59 -15.34 -12.91
CA MET A 16 -24.40 -14.59 -13.29
C MET A 16 -23.73 -14.16 -11.98
N PHE A 17 -22.68 -14.87 -11.59
CA PHE A 17 -21.73 -14.40 -10.60
C PHE A 17 -21.07 -13.14 -11.14
N PHE A 18 -21.67 -11.98 -10.89
CA PHE A 18 -21.02 -10.69 -11.06
C PHE A 18 -19.86 -10.64 -10.07
N SER A 19 -18.68 -11.03 -10.54
CA SER A 19 -17.43 -10.82 -9.83
C SER A 19 -17.17 -9.32 -9.80
N VAL A 20 -17.52 -8.67 -8.70
CA VAL A 20 -17.19 -7.27 -8.47
C VAL A 20 -15.68 -7.21 -8.21
N TYR A 21 -14.92 -6.82 -9.23
CA TYR A 21 -13.50 -6.53 -9.06
C TYR A 21 -13.36 -5.28 -8.19
N LEU A 22 -13.12 -5.45 -6.88
CA LEU A 22 -12.62 -4.36 -6.04
C LEU A 22 -11.21 -4.01 -6.53
N HIS A 23 -11.08 -2.97 -7.36
CA HIS A 23 -9.79 -2.32 -7.57
C HIS A 23 -9.50 -1.46 -6.34
N ALA A 24 -8.41 -1.76 -5.64
CA ALA A 24 -7.88 -0.83 -4.64
C ALA A 24 -7.54 0.49 -5.34
N GLU A 25 -8.05 1.61 -4.84
CA GLU A 25 -7.70 2.91 -5.39
C GLU A 25 -6.19 3.15 -5.25
N PRO A 26 -5.52 3.64 -6.31
CA PRO A 26 -4.10 3.92 -6.24
C PRO A 26 -3.83 5.03 -5.23
N LEU A 27 -2.73 4.92 -4.48
CA LEU A 27 -2.29 6.01 -3.61
C LEU A 27 -1.81 7.17 -4.46
N ILE A 28 -2.47 8.32 -4.36
CA ILE A 28 -2.05 9.56 -5.02
C ILE A 28 -1.52 10.53 -3.97
N VAL A 29 -0.24 10.89 -4.08
CA VAL A 29 0.41 11.89 -3.22
C VAL A 29 1.04 12.95 -4.10
N SER A 30 0.71 14.22 -3.88
CA SER A 30 1.28 15.34 -4.63
C SER A 30 1.18 15.17 -6.16
N SER A 31 0.09 14.60 -6.67
CA SER A 31 -0.10 14.29 -8.10
C SER A 31 0.75 13.13 -8.65
N THR A 32 1.41 12.37 -7.78
CA THR A 32 2.15 11.17 -8.12
C THR A 32 1.36 9.95 -7.65
N GLN A 33 1.05 9.05 -8.57
CA GLN A 33 0.48 7.74 -8.25
C GLN A 33 1.59 6.81 -7.78
N LEU A 34 1.33 6.07 -6.70
CA LEU A 34 2.30 5.22 -6.03
C LEU A 34 1.77 3.80 -5.94
N GLU A 35 2.62 2.86 -6.33
CA GLU A 35 2.36 1.43 -6.29
C GLU A 35 3.60 0.71 -5.73
N ILE A 36 3.38 -0.34 -4.93
CA ILE A 36 4.46 -1.26 -4.57
C ILE A 36 4.40 -2.42 -5.54
N ASP A 37 5.53 -2.73 -6.19
CA ASP A 37 5.61 -3.86 -7.10
C ASP A 37 5.88 -5.18 -6.37
N ASN A 38 5.99 -6.27 -7.14
CA ASN A 38 6.24 -7.61 -6.62
C ASN A 38 7.68 -7.86 -6.14
N GLN A 39 8.57 -6.87 -6.23
CA GLN A 39 9.95 -6.92 -5.76
C GLN A 39 10.20 -5.93 -4.62
N CYS A 40 9.14 -5.43 -3.98
CA CYS A 40 9.22 -4.44 -2.91
C CYS A 40 9.84 -3.10 -3.34
N ARG A 41 9.67 -2.72 -4.61
CA ARG A 41 10.09 -1.42 -5.13
C ARG A 41 8.89 -0.48 -5.20
N LEU A 42 9.17 0.80 -5.03
CA LEU A 42 8.17 1.83 -5.20
C LEU A 42 8.13 2.27 -6.66
N LYS A 43 7.02 2.00 -7.34
CA LYS A 43 6.70 2.58 -8.64
C LYS A 43 5.97 3.91 -8.42
N ALA A 44 6.55 4.98 -8.95
CA ALA A 44 6.00 6.32 -8.92
C ALA A 44 5.65 6.78 -10.33
N THR A 45 4.38 7.05 -10.59
CA THR A 45 3.86 7.51 -11.88
C THR A 45 3.41 8.97 -11.78
N ASN A 46 3.97 9.85 -12.60
CA ASN A 46 3.57 11.26 -12.62
C ASN A 46 2.29 11.47 -13.45
N LYS A 47 1.76 12.71 -13.45
CA LYS A 47 0.57 13.08 -14.23
C LYS A 47 0.71 12.91 -15.75
N ALA A 48 1.93 12.90 -16.27
CA ALA A 48 2.20 12.66 -17.69
C ALA A 48 2.21 11.16 -18.04
N GLY A 49 2.05 10.27 -17.04
CA GLY A 49 2.12 8.82 -17.20
C GLY A 49 3.54 8.25 -17.14
N GLU A 50 4.55 9.08 -16.91
CA GLU A 50 5.94 8.61 -16.79
C GLU A 50 6.13 7.92 -15.45
N SER A 51 6.65 6.70 -15.50
CA SER A 51 6.89 5.86 -14.32
C SER A 51 8.38 5.77 -13.99
N LYS A 52 8.71 5.84 -12.70
CA LYS A 52 10.04 5.55 -12.17
C LYS A 52 9.94 4.47 -11.10
N LEU A 53 10.83 3.48 -11.17
CA LEU A 53 11.03 2.49 -10.10
C LEU A 53 12.10 2.99 -9.13
N ILE A 54 11.83 2.86 -7.84
CA ILE A 54 12.69 3.30 -6.75
C ILE A 54 12.92 2.10 -5.84
N GLU A 55 14.19 1.71 -5.72
CA GLU A 55 14.63 0.67 -4.81
C GLU A 55 14.41 1.12 -3.36
N LEU A 56 13.79 0.26 -2.57
CA LEU A 56 13.63 0.44 -1.14
C LEU A 56 14.75 -0.32 -0.42
N SER A 57 15.13 0.13 0.77
CA SER A 57 16.10 -0.60 1.62
C SER A 57 15.51 -1.87 2.25
N LEU A 58 14.40 -2.38 1.73
CA LEU A 58 13.77 -3.64 2.11
C LEU A 58 14.30 -4.79 1.21
N PRO A 59 14.36 -6.03 1.72
CA PRO A 59 14.60 -7.20 0.87
C PRO A 59 13.54 -7.32 -0.23
N GLU A 60 13.93 -7.83 -1.40
CA GLU A 60 12.98 -8.15 -2.48
C GLU A 60 11.91 -9.14 -1.98
N SER A 61 10.64 -8.76 -2.13
CA SER A 61 9.50 -9.56 -1.70
C SER A 61 8.20 -9.06 -2.34
N SER A 62 7.26 -9.98 -2.57
CA SER A 62 5.90 -9.67 -3.01
C SER A 62 4.98 -9.18 -1.90
N ASP A 63 5.38 -9.31 -0.64
CA ASP A 63 4.50 -9.10 0.52
C ASP A 63 4.57 -7.65 1.05
N CYS A 64 5.33 -6.80 0.36
CA CYS A 64 5.47 -5.41 0.73
C CYS A 64 4.18 -4.63 0.49
N LYS A 65 3.86 -3.76 1.45
CA LYS A 65 2.64 -2.95 1.41
C LYS A 65 2.83 -1.62 2.09
N PHE A 66 1.99 -0.66 1.77
CA PHE A 66 1.95 0.60 2.50
C PHE A 66 1.49 0.35 3.93
N VAL A 67 2.14 1.01 4.89
CA VAL A 67 1.68 1.00 6.27
C VAL A 67 0.37 1.77 6.36
N ILE A 68 -0.68 1.09 6.78
CA ILE A 68 -1.99 1.68 7.07
C ILE A 68 -2.05 2.15 8.52
N HIS A 69 -2.83 3.20 8.76
CA HIS A 69 -3.03 3.72 10.10
C HIS A 69 -3.86 2.72 10.94
N TYR A 70 -3.43 2.35 12.14
CA TYR A 70 -4.04 1.26 12.92
C TYR A 70 -5.55 1.40 13.23
N LYS A 71 -6.11 2.61 13.12
CA LYS A 71 -7.56 2.88 13.30
C LYS A 71 -8.35 3.04 11.99
N SER A 72 -7.70 3.01 10.83
CA SER A 72 -8.34 3.22 9.54
C SER A 72 -7.68 2.41 8.42
N ASN A 73 -8.45 2.04 7.40
CA ASN A 73 -7.89 1.39 6.20
C ASN A 73 -7.20 2.39 5.25
N VAL A 74 -6.66 3.48 5.80
CA VAL A 74 -6.03 4.57 5.05
C VAL A 74 -4.54 4.53 5.30
N ILE A 75 -3.76 4.78 4.27
CA ILE A 75 -2.30 4.84 4.35
C ILE A 75 -1.88 5.91 5.36
N HIS A 76 -0.95 5.57 6.24
CA HIS A 76 -0.48 6.47 7.28
C HIS A 76 0.47 7.51 6.68
N LEU A 77 -0.12 8.60 6.18
CA LEU A 77 0.58 9.74 5.60
C LEU A 77 0.72 10.87 6.63
N ARG A 78 1.87 11.54 6.67
CA ARG A 78 2.11 12.75 7.47
C ARG A 78 2.81 13.82 6.62
N LEU A 79 2.42 15.06 6.80
CA LEU A 79 3.16 16.21 6.28
C LEU A 79 4.26 16.58 7.28
N ILE A 80 5.53 16.55 6.86
CA ILE A 80 6.69 16.88 7.69
C ILE A 80 7.62 17.79 6.88
N GLY A 81 7.84 19.00 7.37
CA GLY A 81 8.45 20.06 6.57
C GLY A 81 7.64 20.30 5.29
N ASN A 82 8.31 20.26 4.14
CA ASN A 82 7.69 20.39 2.81
C ASN A 82 7.52 19.04 2.10
N SER A 83 7.37 17.94 2.86
CA SER A 83 7.29 16.59 2.31
C SER A 83 6.11 15.82 2.88
N ASN A 84 5.38 15.13 2.00
CA ASN A 84 4.44 14.09 2.39
C ASN A 84 5.20 12.79 2.62
N MET A 85 5.13 12.27 3.85
CA MET A 85 5.89 11.10 4.28
C MET A 85 4.95 9.96 4.65
N PHE A 86 5.30 8.75 4.24
CA PHE A 86 4.61 7.50 4.55
C PHE A 86 5.62 6.38 4.74
N PHE A 87 5.13 5.20 5.09
CA PHE A 87 5.97 4.02 5.28
C PHE A 87 5.54 2.87 4.38
N VAL A 88 6.52 2.09 3.96
CA VAL A 88 6.33 0.79 3.31
C VAL A 88 6.84 -0.27 4.27
N GLU A 89 6.07 -1.33 4.46
CA GLU A 89 6.42 -2.43 5.32
C GLU A 89 6.55 -3.76 4.57
N LEU A 90 7.41 -4.61 5.12
CA LEU A 90 7.54 -6.02 4.80
C LEU A 90 7.24 -6.81 6.09
N PRO A 91 6.03 -7.41 6.20
CA PRO A 91 5.71 -8.35 7.26
C PRO A 91 6.64 -9.57 7.19
N THR A 92 6.98 -10.12 8.35
CA THR A 92 7.82 -11.31 8.52
C THR A 92 7.24 -12.16 9.64
N GLY A 93 7.13 -13.47 9.41
CA GLY A 93 6.40 -14.36 10.31
C GLY A 93 4.89 -14.31 10.07
N SER A 94 4.13 -15.07 10.88
CA SER A 94 2.68 -15.18 10.77
C SER A 94 2.00 -15.21 12.14
N GLY A 95 0.73 -14.81 12.19
CA GLY A 95 -0.06 -14.80 13.43
C GLY A 95 0.55 -13.91 14.53
N ASP A 96 0.61 -14.45 15.74
CA ASP A 96 1.09 -13.73 16.93
C ASP A 96 2.61 -13.47 16.92
N GLU A 97 3.36 -14.12 16.03
CA GLU A 97 4.80 -13.91 15.86
C GLU A 97 5.13 -12.89 14.77
N CYS A 98 4.12 -12.19 14.22
CA CYS A 98 4.34 -11.25 13.12
C CYS A 98 5.21 -10.08 13.57
N LYS A 99 6.36 -9.95 12.91
CA LYS A 99 7.28 -8.81 12.99
C LYS A 99 7.29 -8.11 11.66
N THR A 100 7.69 -6.86 11.62
CA THR A 100 7.70 -6.09 10.37
C THR A 100 8.98 -5.29 10.23
N LYS A 101 9.51 -5.26 9.01
CA LYS A 101 10.55 -4.32 8.61
C LYS A 101 9.86 -3.19 7.87
N TYR A 102 10.24 -1.95 8.12
CA TYR A 102 9.62 -0.83 7.43
C TYR A 102 10.64 0.26 7.09
N VAL A 103 10.39 0.95 6.00
CA VAL A 103 11.20 2.05 5.47
C VAL A 103 10.34 3.28 5.29
N ALA A 104 10.94 4.45 5.43
CA ALA A 104 10.29 5.71 5.16
C ALA A 104 10.43 6.10 3.70
N VAL A 105 9.37 6.70 3.17
CA VAL A 105 9.38 7.39 1.88
C VAL A 105 8.81 8.78 2.09
N ALA A 106 9.50 9.78 1.57
CA ALA A 106 9.08 11.17 1.57
C ALA A 106 8.99 11.69 0.13
N ILE A 107 7.89 12.37 -0.19
CA ILE A 107 7.67 13.04 -1.48
C ILE A 107 7.62 14.53 -1.20
N GLN A 108 8.65 15.23 -1.67
CA GLN A 108 8.75 16.67 -1.58
C GLN A 108 7.74 17.35 -2.53
N ASN A 109 7.38 18.59 -2.24
CA ASN A 109 6.45 19.37 -3.07
C ASN A 109 6.89 19.54 -4.54
N ASN A 110 8.19 19.43 -4.84
CA ASN A 110 8.72 19.46 -6.21
C ASN A 110 8.65 18.09 -6.92
N GLY A 111 8.04 17.08 -6.30
CA GLY A 111 7.96 15.70 -6.81
C GLY A 111 9.20 14.85 -6.55
N THR A 112 10.22 15.38 -5.86
CA THR A 112 11.41 14.60 -5.49
C THR A 112 11.04 13.55 -4.45
N ILE A 113 11.40 12.30 -4.73
CA ILE A 113 11.18 11.18 -3.82
C ILE A 113 12.49 10.85 -3.11
N VAL A 114 12.43 10.84 -1.78
CA VAL A 114 13.54 10.49 -0.88
C VAL A 114 13.12 9.28 -0.07
N THR A 115 13.99 8.27 0.02
CA THR A 115 13.75 7.06 0.80
C THR A 115 14.79 6.95 1.91
N SER A 116 14.42 6.29 3.01
CA SER A 116 15.39 6.00 4.08
C SER A 116 16.45 5.02 3.60
N ALA A 117 17.71 5.29 3.93
CA ALA A 117 18.83 4.42 3.58
C ALA A 117 18.77 3.10 4.37
N THR A 118 18.11 3.13 5.52
CA THR A 118 17.93 1.97 6.39
C THR A 118 16.45 1.62 6.58
N TYR A 119 16.20 0.38 7.00
CA TYR A 119 14.90 -0.07 7.49
C TYR A 119 14.93 -0.20 9.01
N ALA A 120 13.80 0.09 9.65
CA ALA A 120 13.57 -0.19 11.05
C ALA A 120 12.80 -1.51 11.23
N ARG A 121 12.80 -2.05 12.45
CA ARG A 121 12.08 -3.27 12.82
C ARG A 121 11.03 -2.95 13.87
N SER A 122 9.86 -3.59 13.76
CA SER A 122 8.82 -3.59 14.78
C SER A 122 8.46 -5.04 15.13
N GLY A 123 8.14 -5.27 16.41
CA GLY A 123 7.73 -6.57 16.92
C GLY A 123 6.25 -6.92 16.65
N VAL A 124 5.52 -6.06 15.94
CA VAL A 124 4.09 -6.21 15.63
C VAL A 124 3.80 -5.81 14.18
N CYS A 125 2.71 -6.35 13.63
CA CYS A 125 2.18 -6.05 12.29
C CYS A 125 0.70 -5.60 12.36
N PRO A 126 0.31 -4.50 11.68
CA PRO A 126 1.18 -3.45 11.14
C PRO A 126 1.94 -2.75 12.28
N PRO A 127 3.07 -2.08 12.00
CA PRO A 127 3.80 -1.36 13.03
C PRO A 127 2.93 -0.21 13.54
N ASN A 128 2.81 -0.07 14.86
CA ASN A 128 2.19 1.10 15.46
C ASN A 128 3.18 2.28 15.38
N LEU A 129 3.22 2.93 14.22
CA LEU A 129 4.16 4.02 13.96
C LEU A 129 3.66 5.30 14.60
N GLU A 130 4.27 5.65 15.73
CA GLU A 130 4.05 6.93 16.41
C GLU A 130 4.71 8.10 15.66
N THR A 131 4.28 9.33 15.97
CA THR A 131 4.88 10.58 15.47
C THR A 131 6.40 10.61 15.63
N LYS A 132 6.94 9.96 16.67
CA LYS A 132 8.39 9.88 16.89
C LYS A 132 9.12 9.14 15.76
N ALA A 133 8.55 8.07 15.21
CA ALA A 133 9.16 7.33 14.10
C ALA A 133 9.27 8.21 12.85
N PHE A 134 8.19 8.93 12.54
CA PHE A 134 8.15 9.94 11.49
C PHE A 134 9.27 10.98 11.62
N HIS A 135 9.43 11.59 12.80
CA HIS A 135 10.49 12.57 13.04
C HIS A 135 11.90 11.97 12.91
N SER A 136 12.14 10.78 13.49
CA SER A 136 13.46 10.13 13.41
C SER A 136 13.91 9.90 11.97
N PHE A 137 13.04 9.35 11.13
CA PHE A 137 13.35 9.15 9.72
C PHE A 137 13.42 10.48 8.94
N ALA A 138 12.63 11.48 9.32
CA ALA A 138 12.71 12.80 8.70
C ALA A 138 14.09 13.46 8.90
N TYR A 139 14.69 13.28 10.09
CA TYR A 139 16.07 13.69 10.36
C TYR A 139 17.10 12.87 9.57
N GLU A 140 16.96 11.53 9.53
CA GLU A 140 17.84 10.65 8.75
C GLU A 140 17.88 11.05 7.27
N MET A 141 16.70 11.26 6.68
CA MET A 141 16.52 11.64 5.28
C MET A 141 16.85 13.12 4.99
N LYS A 142 17.22 13.90 6.02
CA LYS A 142 17.54 15.34 5.92
C LYS A 142 16.42 16.15 5.26
N ILE A 143 15.16 15.79 5.52
CA ILE A 143 14.00 16.56 5.05
C ILE A 143 13.57 17.64 6.07
N ILE A 144 14.11 17.57 7.29
CA ILE A 144 14.01 18.57 8.36
C ILE A 144 15.39 18.79 8.98
N ASN A 145 15.60 19.96 9.60
CA ASN A 145 16.84 20.36 10.27
C ASN A 145 16.67 20.39 11.79
#